data_AF-A0A2Y9P290-F1
#
_entry.id   AF-A0A2Y9P290-F1
#
_cell.length_a   1.000
_cell.length_b   1.000
_cell.length_c   1.000
_cell.angle_alpha   90.00
_cell.angle_beta   90.00
_cell.angle_gamma   90.00
#
_symmetry.space_group_name_H-M   'P 1'
#
loop_
_entity.id
_entity.type
_entity.pdbx_description
1 polymer ?
#
loop_
_entity_poly.entity_id
_entity_poly.type
_entity_poly.pdbx_seq_one_letter_code
_entity_poly.pdbx_strand_id
1 'polypeptide(L)'
;MDDWPGYDLNLFTYPQHYYGDLDYVLIPHGIVVDRIERLAKDIMKDIGYCDIMVLCVLKGGYKFCADLVEHLKNISRNSDRFVSMKVDFIRLKSYRNDQSMGEMQIIGGDDLSTLAGKNVLIVEDVVGTGRTMKALLGSIEKYKPNRIKVASLLVKRTPRSDGFRPDCLRRLKTALQSTSSHFLSLLCGELGFSQWRQKVTHPTSKDPLSWKYFPTSVRVTVF
;
A
#
# COMPACT_ATOMS: atom_id res chain seq x y z
N MET A 1 -6.78 -2.75 -19.23
CA MET A 1 -5.71 -3.07 -20.20
C MET A 1 -4.68 -1.95 -20.12
N ASP A 2 -3.63 -1.94 -20.94
CA ASP A 2 -2.55 -0.94 -20.83
C ASP A 2 -2.95 0.41 -21.47
N ASP A 3 -3.97 0.38 -22.31
CA ASP A 3 -4.69 1.47 -22.98
C ASP A 3 -5.90 1.98 -22.18
N TRP A 4 -6.01 1.67 -20.89
CA TRP A 4 -7.14 2.12 -20.07
C TRP A 4 -7.08 3.65 -19.89
N PRO A 5 -8.09 4.41 -20.34
CA PRO A 5 -8.04 5.88 -20.34
C PRO A 5 -8.25 6.50 -18.95
N GLY A 6 -8.66 5.70 -17.95
CA GLY A 6 -9.14 6.25 -16.68
C GLY A 6 -10.57 6.79 -16.79
N TYR A 7 -11.07 7.34 -15.69
CA TYR A 7 -12.31 8.11 -15.68
C TYR A 7 -12.01 9.61 -15.53
N ASP A 8 -12.83 10.45 -16.16
CA ASP A 8 -12.76 11.90 -16.03
C ASP A 8 -13.01 12.33 -14.57
N LEU A 9 -12.16 13.21 -14.05
CA LEU A 9 -12.25 13.76 -12.69
C LEU A 9 -13.56 14.50 -12.44
N ASN A 10 -14.14 15.13 -13.46
CA ASN A 10 -15.38 15.91 -13.34
C ASN A 10 -16.61 15.03 -13.04
N LEU A 11 -16.48 13.72 -13.17
CA LEU A 11 -17.53 12.74 -12.86
C LEU A 11 -17.51 12.30 -11.39
N PHE A 12 -16.53 12.74 -10.59
CA PHE A 12 -16.34 12.32 -9.22
C PHE A 12 -16.15 13.50 -8.28
N THR A 13 -16.49 13.30 -7.01
CA THR A 13 -16.12 14.20 -5.93
C THR A 13 -14.72 13.84 -5.43
N TYR A 14 -13.82 14.82 -5.39
CA TYR A 14 -12.49 14.68 -4.81
C TYR A 14 -12.05 15.98 -4.11
N PRO A 15 -11.06 15.95 -3.21
CA PRO A 15 -10.65 17.13 -2.45
C PRO A 15 -10.18 18.27 -3.37
N GLN A 16 -10.73 19.48 -3.14
CA GLN A 16 -10.49 20.65 -3.99
C GLN A 16 -9.02 21.06 -4.06
N HIS A 17 -8.25 20.82 -3.00
CA HIS A 17 -6.82 21.16 -2.97
C HIS A 17 -5.95 20.28 -3.89
N TYR A 18 -6.53 19.27 -4.55
CA TYR A 18 -5.87 18.49 -5.60
C TYR A 18 -6.29 18.89 -7.02
N TYR A 19 -7.08 19.97 -7.17
CA TYR A 19 -7.50 20.44 -8.48
C TYR A 19 -6.27 20.87 -9.32
N GLY A 20 -6.18 20.34 -10.54
CA GLY A 20 -5.02 20.57 -11.44
C GLY A 20 -3.80 19.69 -11.15
N ASP A 21 -3.81 18.90 -10.07
CA ASP A 21 -2.73 17.97 -9.71
C ASP A 21 -2.99 16.53 -10.16
N LEU A 22 -4.18 16.22 -10.68
CA LEU A 22 -4.58 14.87 -11.10
C LEU A 22 -4.94 14.87 -12.58
N ASP A 23 -4.63 13.77 -13.28
CA ASP A 23 -4.98 13.62 -14.69
C ASP A 23 -6.34 12.93 -14.88
N TYR A 24 -6.55 11.82 -14.15
CA TYR A 24 -7.76 11.00 -14.23
C TYR A 24 -7.90 10.11 -12.98
N VAL A 25 -9.10 9.56 -12.76
CA VAL A 25 -9.33 8.52 -11.75
C VAL A 25 -8.99 7.16 -12.35
N LEU A 26 -7.99 6.46 -11.80
CA LEU A 26 -7.64 5.12 -12.30
C LEU A 26 -8.63 4.06 -11.80
N ILE A 27 -8.94 4.10 -10.50
CA ILE A 27 -9.87 3.19 -9.84
C ILE A 27 -10.73 4.02 -8.89
N PRO A 28 -12.06 4.07 -9.11
CA PRO A 28 -12.99 4.68 -8.18
C PRO A 28 -13.08 3.92 -6.85
N HIS A 29 -13.32 4.65 -5.76
CA HIS A 29 -13.44 4.12 -4.39
C HIS A 29 -14.45 2.98 -4.26
N GLY A 30 -15.63 3.11 -4.86
CA GLY A 30 -16.64 2.03 -4.82
C GLY A 30 -16.10 0.69 -5.36
N ILE A 31 -15.31 0.73 -6.44
CA ILE A 31 -14.69 -0.47 -7.00
C ILE A 31 -13.64 -1.04 -6.05
N VAL A 32 -12.89 -0.19 -5.34
CA VAL A 32 -11.92 -0.62 -4.33
C VAL A 32 -12.63 -1.36 -3.21
N VAL A 33 -13.67 -0.76 -2.63
CA VAL A 33 -14.46 -1.37 -1.54
C VAL A 33 -15.05 -2.72 -1.96
N ASP A 34 -15.70 -2.79 -3.13
CA ASP A 34 -16.28 -4.05 -3.65
C ASP A 34 -15.23 -5.16 -3.79
N ARG A 35 -13.99 -4.79 -4.17
CA ARG A 35 -12.89 -5.75 -4.27
C ARG A 35 -12.35 -6.17 -2.92
N ILE A 36 -12.25 -5.27 -1.96
CA ILE A 36 -11.83 -5.59 -0.60
C ILE A 36 -12.84 -6.53 0.05
N GLU A 37 -14.14 -6.28 -0.11
CA GLU A 37 -15.19 -7.18 0.41
C GLU A 37 -15.04 -8.60 -0.15
N ARG A 38 -14.84 -8.71 -1.46
CA ARG A 38 -14.62 -10.02 -2.11
C ARG A 38 -13.32 -10.68 -1.66
N LEU A 39 -12.26 -9.91 -1.45
CA LEU A 39 -10.99 -10.40 -0.93
C LEU A 39 -11.15 -10.95 0.49
N ALA A 40 -11.88 -10.26 1.36
CA ALA A 40 -12.18 -10.72 2.71
C ALA A 40 -12.91 -12.07 2.70
N LYS A 41 -13.89 -12.26 1.79
CA LYS A 41 -14.57 -13.54 1.58
C LYS A 41 -13.61 -14.66 1.14
N ASP A 42 -12.69 -14.37 0.24
CA ASP A 42 -11.68 -15.33 -0.22
C ASP A 42 -10.72 -15.72 0.93
N ILE A 43 -10.27 -14.73 1.72
CA ILE A 43 -9.41 -14.96 2.89
C ILE A 43 -10.13 -15.82 3.93
N MET A 44 -11.37 -15.47 4.31
CA MET A 44 -12.17 -16.26 5.25
C MET A 44 -12.43 -17.69 4.78
N LYS A 45 -12.39 -17.94 3.46
CA LYS A 45 -12.50 -19.30 2.92
C LYS A 45 -11.22 -20.11 3.10
N ASP A 46 -10.05 -19.50 3.00
CA ASP A 46 -8.74 -20.16 3.12
C ASP A 46 -8.31 -20.34 4.58
N ILE A 47 -8.56 -19.35 5.45
CA ILE A 47 -8.04 -19.33 6.83
C ILE A 47 -9.12 -19.27 7.92
N GLY A 48 -10.38 -19.50 7.58
CA GLY A 48 -11.48 -19.57 8.56
C GLY A 48 -11.17 -20.56 9.69
N TYR A 49 -11.57 -20.23 10.93
CA TYR A 49 -11.35 -21.01 12.16
C TYR A 49 -9.92 -21.04 12.72
N CYS A 50 -9.02 -20.21 12.18
CA CYS A 50 -7.66 -20.06 12.69
C CYS A 50 -7.44 -18.65 13.26
N ASP A 51 -6.60 -18.53 14.29
CA ASP A 51 -6.12 -17.24 14.77
C ASP A 51 -5.13 -16.65 13.77
N ILE A 52 -5.27 -15.36 13.46
CA ILE A 52 -4.41 -14.65 12.52
C ILE A 52 -3.80 -13.39 13.15
N MET A 53 -2.55 -13.14 12.81
CA MET A 53 -1.86 -11.87 13.04
C MET A 53 -1.86 -11.08 11.73
N VAL A 54 -2.62 -10.00 11.70
CA VAL A 54 -2.64 -9.05 10.58
C VAL A 54 -1.49 -8.08 10.77
N LEU A 55 -0.57 -8.05 9.82
CA LEU A 55 0.61 -7.19 9.86
C LEU A 55 0.47 -6.11 8.78
N CYS A 56 0.06 -4.91 9.19
CA CYS A 56 -0.15 -3.77 8.31
C CYS A 56 1.18 -3.07 8.01
N VAL A 57 1.50 -2.91 6.72
CA VAL A 57 2.69 -2.16 6.31
C VAL A 57 2.35 -0.69 6.11
N LEU A 58 2.95 0.15 6.95
CA LEU A 58 2.77 1.60 6.95
C LEU A 58 3.73 2.31 5.99
N LYS A 59 3.34 3.47 5.44
CA LYS A 59 2.07 4.17 5.69
C LYS A 59 0.94 3.72 4.75
N GLY A 60 1.28 3.41 3.50
CA GLY A 60 0.35 3.18 2.39
C GLY A 60 -0.76 2.16 2.69
N GLY A 61 -0.42 1.05 3.35
CA GLY A 61 -1.35 -0.05 3.60
C GLY A 61 -2.46 0.23 4.59
N TYR A 62 -2.43 1.35 5.34
CA TYR A 62 -3.33 1.55 6.48
C TYR A 62 -4.83 1.56 6.12
N LYS A 63 -5.24 2.23 5.03
CA LYS A 63 -6.65 2.26 4.60
C LYS A 63 -7.11 0.90 4.14
N PHE A 64 -6.36 0.28 3.23
CA PHE A 64 -6.66 -1.06 2.76
C PHE A 64 -6.74 -2.06 3.92
N CYS A 65 -5.81 -2.00 4.87
CA CYS A 65 -5.84 -2.85 6.06
C CYS A 65 -7.07 -2.59 6.93
N ALA A 66 -7.44 -1.34 7.17
CA ALA A 66 -8.61 -1.00 7.96
C ALA A 66 -9.89 -1.55 7.33
N ASP A 67 -10.10 -1.30 6.04
CA ASP A 67 -11.28 -1.75 5.31
C ASP A 67 -11.33 -3.29 5.24
N LEU A 68 -10.18 -3.94 4.96
CA LEU A 68 -10.09 -5.39 4.92
C LEU A 68 -10.43 -6.03 6.27
N VAL A 69 -9.87 -5.52 7.36
CA VAL A 69 -10.16 -5.99 8.72
C VAL A 69 -11.63 -5.78 9.07
N GLU A 70 -12.24 -4.67 8.67
CA GLU A 70 -13.66 -4.43 8.92
C GLU A 70 -14.55 -5.43 8.18
N HIS A 71 -14.26 -5.72 6.91
CA HIS A 71 -14.98 -6.77 6.17
C HIS A 71 -14.78 -8.17 6.78
N LEU A 72 -13.57 -8.50 7.27
CA LEU A 72 -13.32 -9.77 7.99
C LEU A 72 -14.12 -9.86 9.30
N LYS A 73 -14.19 -8.77 10.08
CA LYS A 73 -15.02 -8.68 11.29
C LYS A 73 -16.49 -8.82 10.97
N ASN A 74 -16.96 -8.17 9.90
CA ASN A 74 -18.34 -8.25 9.46
C ASN A 74 -18.74 -9.70 9.12
N ILE A 75 -17.89 -10.44 8.39
CA ILE A 75 -18.13 -11.86 8.10
C ILE A 75 -18.12 -12.68 9.40
N SER A 76 -17.16 -12.42 10.29
CA SER A 76 -17.02 -13.16 11.56
C SER A 76 -18.20 -12.98 12.52
N ARG A 77 -18.90 -11.84 12.46
CA ARG A 77 -20.06 -11.54 13.31
C ARG A 77 -21.39 -12.00 12.73
N ASN A 78 -21.46 -12.19 11.41
CA ASN A 78 -22.71 -12.48 10.69
C ASN A 78 -22.72 -13.85 10.01
N SER A 79 -21.79 -14.75 10.35
CA SER A 79 -21.73 -16.11 9.81
C SER A 79 -21.15 -17.09 10.84
N ASP A 80 -21.33 -18.40 10.60
CA ASP A 80 -20.75 -19.46 11.43
C ASP A 80 -19.22 -19.61 11.25
N ARG A 81 -18.61 -18.78 10.40
CA ARG A 81 -17.16 -18.72 10.19
C ARG A 81 -16.61 -17.48 10.89
N PHE A 82 -15.76 -17.69 11.88
CA PHE A 82 -15.07 -16.60 12.57
C PHE A 82 -13.56 -16.80 12.53
N VAL A 83 -12.85 -15.68 12.66
CA VAL A 83 -11.39 -15.62 12.75
C VAL A 83 -11.03 -14.66 13.88
N SER A 84 -10.23 -15.13 14.84
CA SER A 84 -9.65 -14.26 15.86
C SER A 84 -8.50 -13.48 15.24
N MET A 85 -8.52 -12.15 15.37
CA MET A 85 -7.54 -11.27 14.74
C MET A 85 -6.81 -10.45 15.78
N LYS A 86 -5.48 -10.46 15.71
CA LYS A 86 -4.63 -9.41 16.27
C LYS A 86 -4.09 -8.57 15.12
N VAL A 87 -3.92 -7.27 15.34
CA VAL A 87 -3.39 -6.35 14.33
C VAL A 87 -2.14 -5.72 14.87
N ASP A 88 -1.08 -5.73 14.07
CA ASP A 88 0.17 -5.06 14.35
C ASP A 88 0.60 -4.22 13.14
N PHE A 89 1.44 -3.20 13.39
CA PHE A 89 1.81 -2.19 12.40
C PHE A 89 3.31 -2.05 12.31
N ILE A 90 3.85 -2.24 11.11
CA ILE A 90 5.28 -2.09 10.84
C ILE A 90 5.51 -1.02 9.77
N ARG A 91 6.68 -0.40 9.82
CA ARG A 91 7.15 0.50 8.76
C ARG A 91 8.45 -0.03 8.18
N LEU A 92 8.52 -0.07 6.85
CA LEU A 92 9.72 -0.50 6.13
C LEU A 92 10.54 0.71 5.71
N LYS A 93 11.84 0.70 6.00
CA LYS A 93 12.80 1.65 5.45
C LYS A 93 13.88 0.91 4.68
N SER A 94 14.05 1.25 3.41
CA SER A 94 15.20 0.82 2.63
C SER A 94 16.38 1.74 2.94
N TYR A 95 17.48 1.19 3.46
CA TYR A 95 18.74 1.93 3.54
C TYR A 95 19.52 1.78 2.24
N ARG A 96 20.15 2.87 1.80
CA ARG A 96 21.21 2.86 0.80
C ARG A 96 22.43 3.48 1.46
N ASN A 97 23.39 2.66 1.88
CA ASN A 97 24.72 3.13 2.22
C ASN A 97 25.68 2.76 1.08
N ASP A 98 26.71 3.58 0.88
CA ASP A 98 27.66 3.51 -0.24
C ASP A 98 28.46 2.19 -0.32
N GLN A 99 28.30 1.28 0.66
CA GLN A 99 28.99 -0.01 0.70
C GLN A 99 28.07 -1.23 0.84
N SER A 100 26.76 -1.06 1.10
CA SER A 100 25.82 -2.18 1.21
C SER A 100 24.54 -1.91 0.40
N MET A 101 24.35 -2.72 -0.65
CA MET A 101 23.07 -2.78 -1.33
C MET A 101 22.03 -3.44 -0.41
N GLY A 102 21.07 -2.66 0.07
CA GLY A 102 19.69 -3.15 0.21
C GLY A 102 19.31 -3.89 1.49
N GLU A 103 19.87 -3.56 2.66
CA GLU A 103 19.26 -3.99 3.91
C GLU A 103 17.99 -3.17 4.21
N MET A 104 16.89 -3.89 4.44
CA MET A 104 15.59 -3.33 4.80
C MET A 104 15.45 -3.34 6.32
N GLN A 105 15.20 -2.18 6.91
CA GLN A 105 14.90 -2.06 8.33
C GLN A 105 13.38 -2.09 8.54
N ILE A 106 12.94 -2.92 9.50
CA ILE A 106 11.58 -2.95 10.02
C ILE A 106 11.56 -2.07 11.28
N ILE A 107 10.60 -1.14 11.35
CA ILE A 107 10.48 -0.16 12.43
C ILE A 107 9.07 -0.21 13.00
N GLY A 108 8.99 -0.20 14.33
CA GLY A 108 7.72 -0.33 15.05
C GLY A 108 7.21 -1.77 15.04
N GLY A 109 6.00 -1.93 15.55
CA GLY A 109 5.38 -3.22 15.78
C GLY A 109 5.87 -3.90 17.05
N ASP A 110 5.23 -5.01 17.38
CA ASP A 110 5.69 -5.94 18.41
C ASP A 110 6.99 -6.62 17.96
N ASP A 111 7.67 -7.29 18.90
CA ASP A 111 8.81 -8.14 18.54
C ASP A 111 8.35 -9.21 17.52
N LEU A 112 9.07 -9.33 16.41
CA LEU A 112 8.79 -10.33 15.36
C LEU A 112 8.87 -11.76 15.89
N SER A 113 9.56 -12.01 17.01
CA SER A 113 9.53 -13.30 17.71
C SER A 113 8.13 -13.73 18.11
N THR A 114 7.22 -12.78 18.34
CA THR A 114 5.81 -13.06 18.65
C THR A 114 5.07 -13.70 17.46
N LEU A 115 5.61 -13.68 16.24
CA LEU A 115 5.03 -14.30 15.07
C LEU A 115 5.27 -15.81 14.99
N ALA A 116 6.14 -16.36 15.86
CA ALA A 116 6.44 -17.79 15.89
C ALA A 116 5.17 -18.64 16.06
N GLY A 117 5.00 -19.63 15.19
CA GLY A 117 3.83 -20.52 15.18
C GLY A 117 2.49 -19.86 14.83
N LYS A 118 2.45 -18.56 14.48
CA LYS A 118 1.21 -17.86 14.12
C LYS A 118 0.93 -17.91 12.62
N ASN A 119 -0.34 -17.75 12.24
CA ASN A 119 -0.73 -17.46 10.87
C ASN A 119 -0.63 -15.95 10.65
N VAL A 120 0.23 -15.50 9.74
CA VAL A 120 0.50 -14.08 9.49
C VAL A 120 -0.12 -13.66 8.16
N LEU A 121 -0.94 -12.60 8.19
CA LEU A 121 -1.48 -11.95 7.01
C LEU A 121 -0.83 -10.57 6.86
N ILE A 122 0.11 -10.45 5.95
CA ILE A 122 0.76 -9.17 5.62
C ILE A 122 -0.16 -8.38 4.69
N VAL A 123 -0.38 -7.10 4.99
CA VAL A 123 -1.25 -6.21 4.21
C VAL A 123 -0.45 -5.01 3.71
N GLU A 124 -0.32 -4.92 2.38
CA GLU A 124 0.42 -3.87 1.64
C GLU A 124 -0.54 -3.15 0.66
N ASP A 125 -0.32 -1.86 0.38
CA ASP A 125 -1.08 -1.14 -0.63
C ASP A 125 -0.69 -1.53 -2.07
N VAL A 126 0.61 -1.55 -2.38
CA VAL A 126 1.09 -1.78 -3.74
C VAL A 126 2.40 -2.56 -3.81
N VAL A 127 2.36 -3.67 -4.55
CA VAL A 127 3.57 -4.37 -4.96
C VAL A 127 4.10 -3.80 -6.28
N GLY A 128 5.27 -3.17 -6.20
CA GLY A 128 6.03 -2.68 -7.36
C GLY A 128 6.94 -3.75 -7.96
N THR A 129 8.21 -3.74 -7.57
CA THR A 129 9.22 -4.70 -8.07
C THR A 129 9.20 -6.04 -7.34
N GLY A 130 8.62 -6.11 -6.14
CA GLY A 130 8.62 -7.30 -5.28
C GLY A 130 9.71 -7.32 -4.21
N ARG A 131 10.76 -6.51 -4.35
CA ARG A 131 11.95 -6.53 -3.47
C ARG A 131 11.61 -6.28 -2.00
N THR A 132 10.75 -5.30 -1.72
CA THR A 132 10.30 -4.98 -0.36
C THR A 132 9.62 -6.17 0.31
N MET A 133 8.69 -6.83 -0.39
CA MET A 133 7.98 -8.00 0.14
C MET A 133 8.92 -9.20 0.32
N LYS A 134 9.85 -9.46 -0.61
CA LYS A 134 10.85 -10.52 -0.43
C LYS A 134 11.73 -10.29 0.80
N ALA A 135 12.20 -9.06 1.00
CA ALA A 135 13.02 -8.72 2.17
C ALA A 135 12.23 -8.85 3.48
N LEU A 136 10.94 -8.47 3.48
CA LEU A 136 10.06 -8.63 4.64
C LEU A 136 9.81 -10.10 4.95
N LEU A 137 9.46 -10.90 3.94
CA LEU A 137 9.26 -12.34 4.10
C LEU A 137 10.51 -13.02 4.63
N GLY A 138 11.69 -12.74 4.07
CA GLY A 138 12.95 -13.30 4.55
C GLY A 138 13.31 -12.87 5.99
N SER A 139 12.79 -11.75 6.47
CA SER A 139 12.93 -11.35 7.88
C SER A 139 11.96 -12.10 8.80
N ILE A 140 10.69 -12.23 8.40
CA ILE A 140 9.64 -12.87 9.19
C ILE A 140 9.83 -14.40 9.25
N GLU A 141 10.25 -15.03 8.15
CA GLU A 141 10.46 -16.49 8.05
C GLU A 141 11.47 -17.02 9.08
N LYS A 142 12.45 -16.19 9.50
CA LYS A 142 13.43 -16.55 10.53
C LYS A 142 12.79 -16.90 11.87
N TYR A 143 11.61 -16.35 12.16
CA TYR A 143 10.87 -16.59 13.38
C TYR A 143 9.90 -17.77 13.28
N LYS A 144 9.88 -18.48 12.15
CA LYS A 144 9.10 -19.72 11.94
C LYS A 144 7.59 -19.55 12.24
N PRO A 145 6.89 -18.61 11.58
CA PRO A 145 5.43 -18.58 11.60
C PRO A 145 4.85 -19.87 11.01
N ASN A 146 3.64 -20.25 11.41
CA ASN A 146 2.96 -21.44 10.89
C ASN A 146 2.59 -21.27 9.40
N ARG A 147 2.13 -20.08 9.03
CA ARG A 147 1.77 -19.74 7.65
C ARG A 147 1.97 -18.23 7.46
N ILE A 148 2.44 -17.83 6.28
CA ILE A 148 2.46 -16.43 5.86
C ILE A 148 1.61 -16.29 4.60
N LYS A 149 0.78 -15.25 4.56
CA LYS A 149 -0.01 -14.84 3.39
C LYS A 149 0.20 -13.35 3.15
N VAL A 150 0.29 -12.96 1.88
CA VAL A 150 0.39 -11.54 1.51
C VAL A 150 -0.87 -11.10 0.76
N ALA A 151 -1.53 -10.07 1.28
CA ALA A 151 -2.59 -9.33 0.62
C ALA A 151 -2.04 -7.99 0.13
N SER A 152 -2.24 -7.71 -1.16
CA SER A 152 -1.88 -6.42 -1.76
C SER A 152 -3.03 -5.88 -2.57
N LEU A 153 -3.39 -4.61 -2.37
CA LEU A 153 -4.47 -4.00 -3.13
C LEU A 153 -4.12 -3.87 -4.62
N LEU A 154 -2.89 -3.47 -4.91
CA LEU A 154 -2.38 -3.25 -6.26
C LEU A 154 -1.10 -4.05 -6.53
N VAL A 155 -0.92 -4.50 -7.77
CA VAL A 155 0.34 -5.09 -8.25
C VAL A 155 0.70 -4.44 -9.57
N LYS A 156 1.83 -3.74 -9.63
CA LYS A 156 2.31 -3.08 -10.84
C LYS A 156 2.81 -4.11 -11.84
N ARG A 157 2.47 -3.92 -13.11
CA ARG A 157 3.04 -4.69 -14.22
C ARG A 157 4.28 -3.94 -14.70
N THR A 158 5.45 -4.41 -14.28
CA THR A 158 6.74 -3.80 -14.61
C THR A 158 7.75 -4.85 -15.05
N PRO A 159 8.57 -4.59 -16.09
CA PRO A 159 9.66 -5.49 -16.47
C PRO A 159 10.75 -5.60 -15.39
N ARG A 160 10.76 -4.69 -14.40
CA ARG A 160 11.65 -4.74 -13.24
C ARG A 160 11.14 -5.63 -12.11
N SER A 161 10.00 -6.32 -12.33
CA SER A 161 9.45 -7.25 -11.36
C SER A 161 10.36 -8.46 -11.26
N ASP A 162 10.63 -8.87 -10.03
CA ASP A 162 11.43 -10.05 -9.71
C ASP A 162 10.59 -11.33 -9.62
N GLY A 163 9.36 -11.29 -10.14
CA GLY A 163 8.41 -12.41 -10.16
C GLY A 163 7.58 -12.57 -8.89
N PHE A 164 7.77 -11.75 -7.83
CA PHE A 164 6.97 -11.85 -6.62
C PHE A 164 5.46 -11.68 -6.89
N ARG A 165 4.65 -12.55 -6.31
CA ARG A 165 3.18 -12.50 -6.41
C ARG A 165 2.56 -12.66 -5.01
N PRO A 166 1.70 -11.71 -4.58
CA PRO A 166 0.91 -11.89 -3.37
C PRO A 166 -0.04 -13.10 -3.46
N ASP A 167 -0.26 -13.79 -2.35
CA ASP A 167 -1.19 -14.91 -2.25
C ASP A 167 -2.65 -14.49 -2.45
N CYS A 168 -3.04 -13.47 -1.71
CA CYS A 168 -4.40 -12.94 -1.69
C CYS A 168 -4.50 -11.88 -2.78
N LEU A 169 -4.31 -12.34 -4.03
CA LEU A 169 -4.36 -11.51 -5.21
C LEU A 169 -5.62 -11.83 -6.03
N ARG A 170 -6.62 -10.95 -5.96
CA ARG A 170 -7.54 -10.78 -7.08
C ARG A 170 -7.24 -9.46 -7.76
N ARG A 171 -6.45 -9.56 -8.84
CA ARG A 171 -6.11 -8.44 -9.75
C ARG A 171 -7.30 -7.49 -9.92
N LEU A 172 -7.26 -6.32 -9.29
CA LEU A 172 -7.72 -5.12 -9.96
C LEU A 172 -6.81 -4.97 -11.17
N LYS A 173 -7.28 -5.40 -12.35
CA LYS A 173 -6.49 -5.35 -13.59
C LYS A 173 -6.29 -3.89 -14.01
N THR A 174 -5.29 -3.22 -13.44
CA THR A 174 -4.81 -1.93 -13.92
C THR A 174 -3.34 -2.05 -14.32
N ALA A 175 -3.04 -1.48 -15.49
CA ALA A 175 -1.67 -1.33 -15.98
C ALA A 175 -1.05 -0.12 -15.30
N LEU A 176 -0.59 -0.25 -14.06
CA LEU A 176 0.27 0.78 -13.50
C LEU A 176 1.67 0.60 -14.12
N GLN A 177 1.88 1.13 -15.32
CA GLN A 177 3.23 1.34 -15.84
C GLN A 177 3.91 2.45 -15.04
N SER A 178 5.19 2.22 -14.76
CA SER A 178 6.07 3.15 -14.07
C SER A 178 6.38 4.33 -14.99
N THR A 179 5.71 5.46 -14.83
CA THR A 179 6.31 6.76 -15.13
C THR A 179 6.82 7.32 -13.79
N SER A 180 8.12 7.21 -13.55
CA SER A 180 8.86 7.89 -12.45
C SER A 180 8.53 7.54 -10.98
N SER A 181 9.57 7.53 -10.15
CA SER A 181 9.61 7.13 -8.74
C SER A 181 8.92 8.08 -7.74
N HIS A 182 8.02 8.94 -8.20
CA HIS A 182 7.25 9.91 -7.40
C HIS A 182 5.75 9.70 -7.60
N PHE A 183 5.29 8.48 -7.36
CA PHE A 183 3.93 8.08 -7.64
C PHE A 183 3.36 7.37 -6.43
N LEU A 184 2.17 7.80 -6.01
CA LEU A 184 1.45 7.46 -4.78
C LEU A 184 1.76 8.34 -3.56
N SER A 185 1.64 9.67 -3.74
CA SER A 185 1.43 10.58 -2.59
C SER A 185 -0.05 10.72 -2.19
N LEU A 186 -0.98 10.06 -2.90
CA LEU A 186 -2.41 10.41 -2.84
C LEU A 186 -3.34 9.30 -2.34
N LEU A 187 -2.82 8.10 -2.07
CA LEU A 187 -3.54 7.06 -1.31
C LEU A 187 -3.46 7.32 0.22
N CYS A 188 -2.53 8.18 0.64
CA CYS A 188 -2.37 8.66 2.01
C CYS A 188 -2.63 10.16 2.01
N GLY A 189 -3.55 10.65 2.84
CA GLY A 189 -3.78 12.08 3.06
C GLY A 189 -2.60 12.80 3.74
N GLU A 190 -1.39 12.71 3.17
CA GLU A 190 -0.19 13.41 3.60
C GLU A 190 0.45 14.12 2.41
N LEU A 191 -0.08 15.30 2.08
CA LEU A 191 0.78 16.41 1.66
C LEU A 191 0.65 17.49 2.72
N GLY A 192 1.45 17.41 3.78
CA GLY A 192 1.32 18.37 4.88
C GLY A 192 2.33 18.35 6.01
N PHE A 193 3.48 17.67 5.92
CA PHE A 193 4.47 17.72 7.01
C PHE A 193 5.93 17.91 6.59
N SER A 194 6.34 17.50 5.38
CA SER A 194 7.74 17.65 4.96
C SER A 194 8.07 19.06 4.43
N GLN A 195 7.12 19.78 3.85
CA GLN A 195 7.33 21.17 3.40
C GLN A 195 7.30 22.23 4.51
N TRP A 196 6.84 21.88 5.72
CA TRP A 196 6.78 22.84 6.84
C TRP A 196 8.12 22.99 7.57
N ARG A 197 9.03 22.00 7.47
CA ARG A 197 10.31 22.01 8.19
C ARG A 197 11.40 22.88 7.53
N GLN A 198 11.18 23.39 6.32
CA GLN A 198 12.15 24.26 5.63
C GLN A 198 11.76 25.75 5.58
N LYS A 199 10.63 26.16 6.18
CA LYS A 199 10.13 27.55 6.08
C LYS A 199 10.20 28.39 7.37
N VAL A 200 10.85 27.90 8.44
CA VAL A 200 10.94 28.62 9.73
C VAL A 200 12.38 29.01 10.11
N THR A 201 13.29 29.17 9.14
CA THR A 201 14.60 29.79 9.40
C THR A 201 14.90 30.88 8.37
N HIS A 202 14.60 32.11 8.78
CA HIS A 202 15.01 33.43 8.26
C HIS A 202 14.44 33.96 6.92
N PRO A 203 13.93 35.21 6.91
CA PRO A 203 13.47 35.90 5.70
C PRO A 203 14.56 36.83 5.16
N THR A 204 14.93 36.74 3.88
CA THR A 204 15.46 37.90 3.13
C THR A 204 15.42 37.69 1.62
N SER A 205 15.16 38.82 0.96
CA SER A 205 15.40 39.20 -0.44
C SER A 205 14.56 38.60 -1.57
N LYS A 206 13.86 39.56 -2.20
CA LYS A 206 13.23 39.61 -3.51
C LYS A 206 14.08 38.97 -4.63
N ASP A 207 13.46 38.16 -5.48
CA ASP A 207 13.64 38.22 -6.94
C ASP A 207 12.49 37.52 -7.69
N PRO A 208 12.01 38.07 -8.83
CA PRO A 208 10.95 37.50 -9.64
C PRO A 208 11.49 36.61 -10.79
N LEU A 209 10.73 35.58 -11.15
CA LEU A 209 10.80 34.76 -12.39
C LEU A 209 11.97 33.75 -12.55
N SER A 210 11.65 32.46 -12.33
CA SER A 210 11.93 31.41 -13.33
C SER A 210 11.07 30.17 -13.07
N TRP A 211 9.90 30.08 -13.70
CA TRP A 211 9.15 28.81 -13.74
C TRP A 211 9.81 27.93 -14.82
N LYS A 212 10.80 27.13 -14.42
CA LYS A 212 11.31 26.06 -15.27
C LYS A 212 10.25 24.96 -15.34
N TYR A 213 9.63 24.86 -16.51
CA TYR A 213 8.88 23.70 -16.97
C TYR A 213 9.64 22.40 -16.65
N PHE A 214 9.00 21.49 -15.92
CA PHE A 214 9.42 20.09 -15.81
C PHE A 214 8.37 19.20 -16.50
N PRO A 215 8.78 18.15 -17.23
CA PRO A 215 7.89 17.41 -18.11
C PRO A 215 6.88 16.55 -17.34
N THR A 216 5.71 16.42 -17.96
CA THR A 216 4.56 15.56 -17.66
C THR A 216 4.89 14.32 -16.84
N SER A 217 4.42 14.30 -15.60
CA SER A 217 4.38 13.12 -14.72
C SER A 217 2.91 12.76 -14.50
N VAL A 218 2.50 11.58 -14.96
CA VAL A 218 1.10 11.09 -14.99
C VAL A 218 0.54 10.87 -13.56
N ARG A 219 -0.11 11.80 -12.90
CA ARG A 219 -0.47 11.61 -11.48
C ARG A 219 -1.73 10.75 -11.34
N VAL A 220 -1.53 9.49 -10.98
CA VAL A 220 -2.59 8.51 -10.79
C VAL A 220 -3.01 8.37 -9.32
N THR A 221 -4.30 8.52 -9.05
CA THR A 221 -4.90 8.27 -7.73
C THR A 221 -5.90 7.12 -7.79
N VAL A 222 -5.87 6.31 -6.73
CA VAL A 222 -6.94 5.40 -6.34
C VAL A 222 -7.62 6.09 -5.17
N PHE A 223 -8.87 6.52 -5.37
CA PHE A 223 -9.71 6.95 -4.26
C PHE A 223 -10.31 5.73 -3.60
#